data_AF-A0A970Q487-F1
#
_entry.id   AF-A0A970Q487-F1
#
_cell.length_a   1.000
_cell.length_b   1.000
_cell.length_c   1.000
_cell.angle_alpha   90.00
_cell.angle_beta   90.00
_cell.angle_gamma   90.00
#
_symmetry.space_group_name_H-M   'P 1'
#
loop_
_entity.id
_entity.type
_entity.pdbx_description
1 polymer ?
#
loop_
_entity_poly.entity_id
_entity_poly.type
_entity_poly.pdbx_seq_one_letter_code
_entity_poly.pdbx_strand_id
1 'polypeptide(L)'
;MVAFVLFGSLLLLFILKVPIGFSLILSSAITLVVCVDTPLQIVPQRLFTATDSFPYMAVPFFILAGNLMSEGGISQRLVKFANSLIGHLSGGL
;
A
#
# COMPACT_ATOMS: atom_id res chain seq x y z
N MET A 1 2.17 -29.20 10.75
CA MET A 1 3.58 -28.77 10.63
C MET A 1 3.68 -27.34 10.07
N VAL A 2 3.15 -27.08 8.88
CA VAL A 2 3.14 -25.74 8.21
C VAL A 2 2.74 -24.60 9.15
N ALA A 3 1.57 -24.69 9.79
CA ALA A 3 1.06 -23.62 10.65
C ALA A 3 1.97 -23.33 11.86
N PHE A 4 2.57 -24.36 12.47
CA PHE A 4 3.48 -24.19 13.60
C PHE A 4 4.76 -23.45 13.20
N VAL A 5 5.32 -23.79 12.03
CA VAL A 5 6.51 -23.09 11.49
C VAL A 5 6.19 -21.64 11.13
N LEU A 6 5.03 -21.41 10.52
CA LEU A 6 4.60 -20.07 10.10
C LEU A 6 4.35 -19.15 11.29
N PHE A 7 3.48 -19.56 12.22
CA PHE A 7 3.16 -18.73 13.38
C PHE A 7 4.31 -18.65 14.38
N GLY A 8 5.10 -19.73 14.53
CA GLY A 8 6.28 -19.73 15.39
C GLY A 8 7.35 -18.74 14.92
N SER A 9 7.69 -18.77 13.62
CA SER A 9 8.66 -17.83 13.05
C SER A 9 8.14 -16.39 13.03
N LEU A 10 6.84 -16.18 12.76
CA LEU A 10 6.22 -14.85 12.79
C LEU A 10 6.27 -14.22 14.18
N LEU A 11 5.87 -14.97 15.22
CA LEU A 11 5.90 -14.47 16.60
C LEU A 11 7.34 -14.17 17.06
N LEU A 12 8.30 -15.00 16.66
CA LEU A 12 9.71 -14.77 16.96
C LEU A 12 10.21 -13.47 16.29
N LEU A 13 9.85 -13.22 15.04
CA LEU A 13 10.19 -11.98 14.33
C LEU A 13 9.52 -10.73 14.94
N PHE A 14 8.30 -10.86 15.46
CA PHE A 14 7.65 -9.78 16.21
C PHE A 14 8.35 -9.46 17.53
N ILE A 15 8.78 -10.48 18.28
CA ILE A 15 9.58 -10.29 19.50
C ILE A 15 10.91 -9.58 19.19
N LEU A 16 11.51 -9.90 18.05
CA LEU A 16 12.72 -9.25 17.54
C LEU A 16 12.49 -7.82 17.00
N LYS A 17 11.25 -7.30 17.09
CA LYS A 17 10.86 -5.95 16.63
C LYS A 17 11.14 -5.70 15.14
N VAL A 18 11.14 -6.76 14.34
CA VAL A 18 11.27 -6.63 12.88
C VAL A 18 10.00 -5.95 12.34
N PRO A 19 10.09 -4.99 11.40
CA PRO A 19 8.91 -4.34 10.84
C PRO A 19 7.95 -5.36 10.25
N ILE A 20 6.65 -5.17 10.50
CA ILE A 20 5.59 -6.16 10.24
C ILE A 20 5.63 -6.72 8.82
N GLY A 21 5.87 -5.87 7.82
CA GLY A 21 5.99 -6.29 6.42
C GLY A 21 7.11 -7.30 6.19
N PHE A 22 8.31 -7.05 6.73
CA PHE A 22 9.43 -7.98 6.63
C PHE A 22 9.16 -9.29 7.39
N SER A 23 8.53 -9.20 8.56
CA SER A 23 8.18 -10.37 9.35
C SER A 23 7.25 -11.31 8.60
N LEU A 24 6.23 -10.78 7.92
CA LEU A 24 5.30 -11.56 7.10
C LEU A 24 5.98 -12.25 5.91
N ILE A 25 6.89 -11.54 5.23
CA ILE A 25 7.63 -12.07 4.07
C ILE A 25 8.56 -13.21 4.53
N LEU A 26 9.33 -12.97 5.58
CA LEU A 26 10.30 -13.93 6.12
C LEU A 26 9.61 -15.17 6.69
N SER A 27 8.56 -15.03 7.51
CA SER A 27 7.85 -16.18 8.07
C SER A 27 7.21 -17.05 6.99
N SER A 28 6.66 -16.42 5.95
CA SER A 28 6.06 -17.12 4.81
C SER A 28 7.12 -17.81 3.96
N ALA A 29 8.26 -17.15 3.70
CA ALA A 29 9.37 -17.74 2.97
C ALA A 29 9.97 -18.94 3.72
N ILE A 30 10.24 -18.82 5.01
CA ILE A 30 10.73 -19.92 5.87
C ILE A 30 9.79 -21.11 5.82
N THR A 31 8.47 -20.86 5.90
CA THR A 31 7.46 -21.91 5.85
C THR A 31 7.44 -22.62 4.50
N LEU A 32 7.56 -21.86 3.40
CA LEU A 32 7.66 -22.44 2.06
C LEU A 32 8.89 -23.34 1.97
N VAL A 33 10.09 -22.88 2.36
CA VAL A 33 11.32 -23.69 2.27
C VAL A 33 11.25 -24.97 3.10
N VAL A 34 10.69 -24.91 4.30
CA VAL A 34 10.75 -26.02 5.27
C VAL A 34 9.61 -27.03 5.08
N CYS A 35 8.43 -26.60 4.63
CA CYS A 35 7.25 -27.46 4.61
C CYS A 35 6.70 -27.72 3.20
N VAL A 36 7.17 -27.02 2.17
CA VAL A 36 6.66 -27.15 0.81
C VAL A 36 7.84 -27.25 -0.15
N ASP A 37 8.00 -28.35 -0.88
CA ASP A 37 9.01 -28.51 -1.95
C ASP A 37 8.73 -27.62 -3.19
N THR A 38 8.25 -26.40 -2.96
CA THR A 38 8.04 -25.40 -3.99
C THR A 38 9.36 -24.71 -4.34
N PRO A 39 9.60 -24.43 -5.64
CA PRO A 39 10.75 -23.66 -6.07
C PRO A 39 10.83 -22.30 -5.34
N LEU A 40 11.99 -22.00 -4.74
CA LEU A 40 12.25 -20.72 -4.07
C LEU A 40 11.97 -19.50 -4.96
N GLN A 41 12.04 -19.68 -6.29
CA GLN A 41 11.76 -18.68 -7.30
C GLN A 41 10.33 -18.10 -7.21
N ILE A 42 9.38 -18.82 -6.61
CA ILE A 42 8.01 -18.35 -6.43
C ILE A 42 7.94 -17.17 -5.44
N VAL A 43 8.84 -17.12 -4.46
CA VAL A 43 8.86 -16.05 -3.44
C VAL A 43 9.08 -14.67 -4.08
N PRO A 44 10.17 -14.39 -4.83
CA PRO A 44 10.36 -13.11 -5.48
C PRO A 44 9.26 -12.82 -6.51
N GLN A 45 8.77 -13.83 -7.24
CA GLN A 45 7.67 -13.64 -8.19
C GLN A 45 6.40 -13.09 -7.51
N ARG A 46 6.01 -13.66 -6.36
CA ARG A 46 4.84 -13.20 -5.59
C ARG A 46 5.04 -11.80 -5.01
N LEU A 47 6.25 -11.46 -4.57
CA LEU A 47 6.58 -10.11 -4.10
C LEU A 47 6.46 -9.06 -5.22
N PHE A 48 6.94 -9.38 -6.42
CA PHE A 48 6.79 -8.51 -7.58
C PHE A 48 5.33 -8.33 -7.98
N THR A 49 4.55 -9.41 -8.08
CA THR A 49 3.11 -9.32 -8.37
C THR A 49 2.34 -8.53 -7.30
N ALA A 50 2.75 -8.61 -6.03
CA ALA A 50 2.13 -7.81 -4.97
C ALA A 50 2.44 -6.30 -5.08
N THR A 51 3.58 -5.95 -5.70
CA THR A 51 3.96 -4.55 -5.94
C THR A 51 3.26 -3.97 -7.16
N ASP A 52 2.84 -4.83 -8.10
CA ASP A 52 1.98 -4.48 -9.24
C ASP A 52 0.52 -4.26 -8.81
N SER A 53 0.33 -3.38 -7.84
CA SER A 53 -0.99 -3.02 -7.33
C SER A 53 -1.39 -1.65 -7.88
N PHE A 54 -2.65 -1.54 -8.30
CA PHE A 54 -3.25 -0.28 -8.77
C PHE A 54 -2.97 0.92 -7.83
N PRO A 55 -3.01 0.79 -6.49
CA PRO A 55 -2.65 1.88 -5.57
C PRO A 55 -1.25 2.45 -5.75
N TYR A 56 -0.23 1.61 -6.01
CA TYR A 56 1.16 2.08 -6.19
C TYR A 56 1.31 2.98 -7.43
N MET A 57 0.53 2.71 -8.48
CA MET A 57 0.44 3.60 -9.65
C MET A 57 -0.50 4.78 -9.39
N ALA A 58 -1.60 4.59 -8.68
CA ALA A 58 -2.60 5.62 -8.45
C ALA A 58 -2.05 6.79 -7.62
N VAL A 59 -1.24 6.54 -6.59
CA VAL A 59 -0.65 7.59 -5.73
C VAL A 59 0.15 8.62 -6.55
N PRO A 60 1.16 8.25 -7.36
CA PRO A 60 1.92 9.23 -8.14
C PRO A 60 1.05 9.93 -9.20
N PHE A 61 0.09 9.23 -9.81
CA PHE A 61 -0.83 9.88 -10.75
C PHE A 61 -1.78 10.88 -10.08
N PHE A 62 -2.26 10.60 -8.87
CA PHE A 62 -3.06 11.56 -8.10
C PHE A 62 -2.23 12.77 -7.67
N ILE A 63 -0.97 12.57 -7.26
CA ILE A 63 -0.06 13.68 -6.94
C ILE A 63 0.18 14.54 -8.19
N LEU A 64 0.45 13.91 -9.34
CA LEU A 64 0.66 14.62 -10.60
C LEU A 64 -0.60 15.39 -11.03
N ALA A 65 -1.77 14.76 -10.98
CA ALA A 65 -3.04 15.40 -11.29
C ALA A 65 -3.31 16.59 -10.35
N GLY A 66 -3.06 16.42 -9.05
CA GLY A 66 -3.18 17.49 -8.06
C GLY A 66 -2.27 18.68 -8.35
N ASN A 67 -1.00 18.43 -8.68
CA ASN A 67 -0.05 19.47 -9.06
C ASN A 67 -0.48 20.16 -10.36
N LEU A 68 -0.92 19.41 -11.37
CA LEU A 68 -1.41 19.98 -12.62
C LEU A 68 -2.66 20.85 -12.40
N MET A 69 -3.57 20.43 -11.51
CA MET A 69 -4.75 21.21 -11.14
C MET A 69 -4.41 22.49 -10.36
N SER A 70 -3.37 22.44 -9.53
CA SER A 70 -2.89 23.59 -8.77
C SER A 70 -2.22 24.62 -9.68
N GLU A 71 -1.23 24.19 -10.46
CA GLU A 71 -0.48 25.04 -11.39
C GLU A 71 -1.36 25.56 -12.54
N GLY A 72 -2.27 24.73 -13.05
CA GLY A 72 -3.23 25.11 -14.09
C GLY A 72 -4.38 26.01 -13.58
N GLY A 73 -4.42 26.35 -12.29
CA GLY A 73 -5.47 27.17 -11.67
C GLY A 73 -6.87 26.52 -11.65
N ILE A 74 -6.98 25.24 -12.05
CA ILE A 74 -8.23 24.48 -12.05
C ILE A 74 -8.76 24.34 -10.61
N SER A 75 -7.87 24.08 -9.64
CA SER A 75 -8.21 24.00 -8.23
C SER A 75 -8.93 25.26 -7.75
N GLN A 76 -8.38 26.44 -8.05
CA GLN A 76 -8.98 27.72 -7.67
C GLN A 76 -10.32 27.98 -8.38
N ARG A 77 -10.44 27.58 -9.65
CA ARG A 77 -11.70 27.70 -10.41
C ARG A 77 -12.79 26.80 -9.83
N LEU A 78 -12.44 25.58 -9.44
CA LEU A 78 -13.36 24.64 -8.76
C LEU A 78 -13.83 25.19 -7.42
N VAL A 79 -12.92 25.73 -6.61
CA VAL A 79 -13.28 26.35 -5.32
C VAL A 79 -14.22 27.55 -5.52
N LYS A 80 -13.91 28.44 -6.48
CA LYS A 80 -14.79 29.58 -6.80
C LYS A 80 -16.17 29.12 -7.28
N PHE A 81 -16.24 28.06 -8.08
CA PHE A 81 -17.49 27.48 -8.54
C PHE A 81 -18.30 26.90 -7.38
N ALA A 82 -17.70 26.09 -6.51
CA ALA A 82 -18.35 25.57 -5.32
C ALA A 82 -18.86 26.71 -4.40
N ASN A 83 -18.05 27.73 -4.18
CA ASN A 83 -18.44 28.91 -3.40
C ASN A 83 -19.62 29.67 -4.03
N SER A 84 -19.74 29.71 -5.36
CA SER A 84 -20.88 30.36 -6.02
C SER A 84 -22.20 29.60 -5.84
N LEU A 85 -22.14 28.27 -5.61
CA LEU A 85 -23.32 27.42 -5.44
C LEU A 85 -23.80 27.30 -3.99
N ILE A 86 -22.87 27.40 -3.03
CA ILE A 86 -23.12 27.06 -1.63
C ILE A 86 -22.66 28.17 -0.67
N GLY A 87 -21.89 29.16 -1.15
CA GLY A 87 -21.31 30.22 -0.31
C GLY A 87 -22.33 31.17 0.31
N HIS A 88 -23.57 31.19 -0.16
CA HIS A 88 -24.69 31.91 0.45
C HIS A 88 -25.36 31.15 1.60
N LEU A 89 -24.99 29.89 1.85
CA LEU A 89 -25.42 29.11 3.01
C LEU A 89 -24.42 29.32 4.16
N SER A 90 -24.94 29.42 5.40
CA SER A 90 -24.13 29.57 6.60
C SER A 90 -23.11 28.43 6.74
N GLY A 91 -21.81 28.73 6.70
CA GLY A 91 -20.71 27.76 6.74
C GLY A 91 -20.06 27.47 5.37
N GLY A 92 -20.45 28.18 4.31
CA GLY A 92 -19.90 28.04 2.96
C GLY A 92 -18.47 28.57 2.74
N LEU A 93 -17.81 29.06 3.80
CA LEU A 93 -16.38 29.35 3.90
C LEU A 93 -15.90 29.02 5.32
#